data_AF-A0A966WP88-F1
#
_entry.id   AF-A0A966WP88-F1
#
_cell.length_a   1.000
_cell.length_b   1.000
_cell.length_c   1.000
_cell.angle_alpha   90.00
_cell.angle_beta   90.00
_cell.angle_gamma   90.00
#
_symmetry.space_group_name_H-M   'P 1'
#
loop_
_entity.id
_entity.type
_entity.pdbx_description
1 polymer ?
#
loop_
_entity_poly.entity_id
_entity_poly.type
_entity_poly.pdbx_seq_one_letter_code
_entity_poly.pdbx_strand_id
1 'polypeptide(L)'
;AGMVINKDDHTGEAQAFAAKVGIPVLAAIPADDDIRKKSANYEIIGTPDSVWGPLFAELGLQVAEAPPVRPTPLTQDELLGLFKGEAVGRGVTLVPATMEDMCATAVLAKPSLEVVYEGS
;
A
#
# COMPACT_ATOMS: atom_id res chain seq x y z
N ALA A 1 18.80 -5.95 -11.79
CA ALA A 1 17.38 -5.59 -11.57
C ALA A 1 17.36 -4.46 -10.57
N GLY A 2 16.53 -3.44 -10.79
CA GLY A 2 16.44 -2.27 -9.91
C GLY A 2 15.05 -1.65 -10.02
N MET A 3 14.72 -0.74 -9.11
CA MET A 3 13.40 -0.12 -9.02
C MET A 3 13.47 1.37 -9.28
N VAL A 4 12.52 1.88 -10.06
CA VAL A 4 12.26 3.32 -10.17
C VAL A 4 11.08 3.64 -9.26
N ILE A 5 11.27 4.55 -8.32
CA ILE A 5 10.18 5.07 -7.48
C ILE A 5 9.55 6.22 -8.25
N ASN A 6 8.30 6.06 -8.66
CA ASN A 6 7.58 7.09 -9.39
C ASN A 6 6.58 7.79 -8.48
N LYS A 7 6.52 9.13 -8.56
CA LYS A 7 5.72 9.96 -7.66
C LYS A 7 6.14 9.76 -6.20
N ASP A 8 7.44 9.81 -5.94
CA ASP A 8 8.00 9.75 -4.59
C ASP A 8 7.51 10.95 -3.78
N ASP A 9 6.71 10.65 -2.76
CA ASP A 9 6.21 11.60 -1.76
C ASP A 9 7.02 11.52 -0.45
N HIS A 10 8.16 10.80 -0.49
CA HIS A 10 9.12 10.64 0.61
C HIS A 10 8.55 9.93 1.84
N THR A 11 7.49 9.14 1.67
CA THR A 11 6.87 8.34 2.74
C THR A 11 7.76 7.16 3.17
N GLY A 12 8.59 6.64 2.26
CA GLY A 12 9.68 5.69 2.55
C GLY A 12 9.37 4.21 2.26
N GLU A 13 8.11 3.87 1.96
CA GLU A 13 7.64 2.49 1.80
C GLU A 13 8.30 1.81 0.60
N ALA A 14 8.45 2.53 -0.51
CA ALA A 14 9.09 1.99 -1.72
C ALA A 14 10.58 1.71 -1.47
N GLN A 15 11.28 2.59 -0.78
CA GLN A 15 12.68 2.41 -0.37
C GLN A 15 12.82 1.18 0.54
N ALA A 16 11.90 1.02 1.50
CA ALA A 16 11.86 -0.14 2.39
C ALA A 16 11.61 -1.45 1.60
N PHE A 17 10.72 -1.43 0.61
CA PHE A 17 10.50 -2.57 -0.29
C PHE A 17 11.75 -2.95 -1.06
N ALA A 18 12.42 -1.99 -1.73
CA ALA A 18 13.65 -2.24 -2.48
C ALA A 18 14.74 -2.86 -1.60
N ALA A 19 14.93 -2.32 -0.39
CA ALA A 19 15.87 -2.86 0.58
C ALA A 19 15.50 -4.29 1.00
N LYS A 20 14.22 -4.57 1.25
CA LYS A 20 13.75 -5.89 1.71
C LYS A 20 13.87 -6.97 0.65
N VAL A 21 13.59 -6.67 -0.62
CA VAL A 21 13.71 -7.63 -1.74
C VAL A 21 15.11 -7.70 -2.34
N GLY A 22 16.02 -6.82 -1.89
CA GLY A 22 17.44 -6.82 -2.24
C GLY A 22 17.74 -6.23 -3.62
N ILE A 23 17.03 -5.16 -4.03
CA ILE A 23 17.29 -4.46 -5.29
C ILE A 23 17.64 -2.97 -5.05
N PRO A 24 18.50 -2.37 -5.88
CA PRO A 24 18.77 -0.94 -5.81
C PRO A 24 17.57 -0.11 -6.28
N VAL A 25 17.43 1.08 -5.70
CA VAL A 25 16.61 2.16 -6.27
C VAL A 25 17.46 2.88 -7.32
N LEU A 26 17.00 2.89 -8.57
CA LEU A 26 17.73 3.48 -9.70
C LEU A 26 17.42 4.98 -9.88
N ALA A 27 16.21 5.40 -9.51
CA ALA A 27 15.81 6.79 -9.44
C ALA A 27 14.57 6.94 -8.56
N ALA A 28 14.40 8.13 -7.98
CA ALA A 28 13.19 8.57 -7.32
C ALA A 28 12.67 9.82 -8.04
N ILE A 29 11.59 9.65 -8.81
CA ILE A 29 10.92 10.74 -9.53
C ILE A 29 9.93 11.39 -8.56
N PRO A 30 10.06 12.69 -8.24
CA PRO A 30 9.27 13.32 -7.18
C PRO A 30 7.79 13.44 -7.53
N ALA A 31 6.96 13.54 -6.50
CA ALA A 31 5.58 13.98 -6.61
C ALA A 31 5.48 15.49 -6.95
N ASP A 32 5.88 15.85 -8.17
CA ASP A 32 5.96 17.25 -8.63
C ASP A 32 4.80 17.65 -9.57
N ASP A 33 4.34 18.90 -9.44
CA ASP A 33 3.20 19.42 -10.20
C ASP A 33 3.54 19.72 -11.69
N ASP A 34 4.78 20.09 -12.01
CA ASP A 34 5.26 20.25 -13.40
C ASP A 34 5.25 18.91 -14.13
N ILE A 35 5.80 17.86 -13.50
CA ILE A 35 5.78 16.47 -14.01
C ILE A 35 4.35 16.02 -14.26
N ARG A 36 3.46 16.26 -13.29
CA ARG A 36 2.04 15.89 -13.37
C ARG A 36 1.33 16.56 -14.54
N LYS A 37 1.51 17.88 -14.73
CA LYS A 37 0.89 18.66 -15.81
C LYS A 37 1.40 18.22 -17.18
N LYS A 38 2.71 18.10 -17.35
CA LYS A 38 3.33 17.67 -18.62
C LYS A 38 2.91 16.25 -18.99
N SER A 39 2.85 15.34 -18.03
CA SER A 39 2.38 13.97 -18.26
C SER A 39 0.90 13.92 -18.67
N ALA A 40 0.05 14.76 -18.08
CA ALA A 40 -1.37 14.87 -18.49
C ALA A 40 -1.53 15.43 -19.92
N ASN A 41 -0.58 16.24 -20.37
CA ASN A 41 -0.52 16.79 -21.73
C ASN A 41 0.22 15.90 -22.74
N TYR A 42 0.69 14.71 -22.33
CA TYR A 42 1.54 13.82 -23.15
C TYR A 42 2.86 14.45 -23.61
N GLU A 43 3.42 15.35 -22.80
CA GLU A 43 4.72 15.97 -23.05
C GLU A 43 5.86 15.09 -22.51
N ILE A 44 6.96 14.99 -23.25
CA ILE A 44 8.17 14.30 -22.80
C ILE A 44 8.91 15.20 -21.81
N ILE A 45 9.09 14.73 -20.57
CA ILE A 45 9.79 15.47 -19.51
C ILE A 45 11.29 15.18 -19.43
N GLY A 46 11.76 14.07 -20.00
CA GLY A 46 13.14 13.59 -19.87
C GLY A 46 14.10 14.08 -20.96
N THR A 47 13.79 15.18 -21.65
CA THR A 47 14.70 15.75 -22.66
C THR A 47 15.92 16.40 -21.99
N PRO A 48 17.09 16.48 -22.67
CA PRO A 48 18.29 17.11 -22.10
C PRO A 48 18.10 18.57 -21.67
N ASP A 49 17.26 19.31 -22.39
CA ASP A 49 16.96 20.72 -22.11
C ASP A 49 15.88 20.93 -21.04
N SER A 50 15.21 19.85 -20.60
CA SER A 50 14.22 19.89 -19.53
C SER A 50 14.88 20.08 -18.18
N VAL A 51 14.18 20.73 -17.25
CA VAL A 51 14.58 20.81 -15.83
C VAL A 51 14.74 19.42 -15.19
N TRP A 52 14.06 18.40 -15.72
CA TRP A 52 14.16 17.01 -15.28
C TRP A 52 15.22 16.20 -16.05
N GLY A 53 15.84 16.79 -17.07
CA GLY A 53 16.85 16.13 -17.91
C GLY A 53 17.98 15.46 -17.11
N PRO A 54 18.60 16.14 -16.11
CA PRO A 54 19.63 15.53 -15.27
C PRO A 54 19.17 14.27 -14.53
N LEU A 55 17.94 14.26 -14.00
CA LEU A 55 17.37 13.11 -13.30
C LEU A 55 17.25 11.89 -14.23
N PHE A 56 16.73 12.09 -15.44
CA PHE A 56 16.57 11.01 -16.41
C PHE A 56 17.89 10.59 -17.06
N ALA A 57 18.86 11.49 -17.17
CA ALA A 57 20.21 11.16 -17.61
C ALA A 57 20.92 10.25 -16.58
N GLU A 58 20.81 10.58 -15.29
CA GLU A 58 21.33 9.73 -14.20
C GLU A 58 20.62 8.37 -14.17
N LEU A 59 19.28 8.33 -14.30
CA LEU A 59 18.55 7.08 -14.44
C LEU A 59 19.04 6.24 -15.62
N GLY A 60 19.33 6.86 -16.77
CA GLY A 60 19.88 6.18 -17.94
C GLY A 60 21.22 5.51 -17.65
N LEU A 61 22.11 6.21 -16.93
CA LEU A 61 23.39 5.66 -16.49
C LEU A 61 23.19 4.49 -15.51
N GLN A 62 22.33 4.67 -14.49
CA GLN A 62 22.03 3.63 -13.50
C GLN A 62 21.44 2.37 -14.14
N VAL A 63 20.57 2.52 -15.13
CA VAL A 63 20.01 1.38 -15.89
C VAL A 63 21.09 0.64 -16.67
N ALA A 64 22.06 1.36 -17.24
CA ALA A 64 23.16 0.77 -18.00
C ALA A 64 24.17 0.03 -17.10
N GLU A 65 24.43 0.55 -15.90
CA GLU A 65 25.45 0.02 -14.99
C GLU A 65 24.92 -0.99 -13.97
N ALA A 66 23.64 -0.95 -13.64
CA ALA A 66 23.08 -1.80 -12.57
C ALA A 66 23.24 -3.30 -12.90
N PRO A 67 23.80 -4.09 -11.98
CA PRO A 67 24.00 -5.51 -12.21
C PRO A 67 22.67 -6.27 -12.32
N PRO A 68 22.64 -7.44 -12.99
CA PRO A 68 21.54 -8.37 -12.87
C PRO A 68 21.44 -8.84 -11.41
N VAL A 69 20.24 -8.77 -10.85
CA VAL A 69 19.96 -9.15 -9.46
C VAL A 69 18.71 -10.00 -9.49
N ARG A 70 18.70 -11.09 -8.74
CA ARG A 70 17.50 -11.90 -8.50
C ARG A 70 16.85 -11.41 -7.20
N PRO A 71 15.71 -10.70 -7.27
CA PRO A 71 15.02 -10.24 -6.06
C PRO A 71 14.50 -11.44 -5.27
N THR A 72 14.38 -11.28 -3.95
CA THR A 72 13.67 -12.23 -3.10
C THR A 72 12.22 -11.77 -2.94
N PRO A 73 11.24 -12.45 -3.55
CA PRO A 73 9.84 -12.06 -3.42
C PRO A 73 9.38 -12.13 -1.96
N LEU A 74 8.53 -11.20 -1.55
CA LEU A 74 7.92 -11.20 -0.23
C LEU A 74 6.63 -12.01 -0.23
N THR A 75 6.35 -12.66 0.89
CA THR A 75 5.00 -13.09 1.23
C THR A 75 4.09 -11.89 1.47
N GLN A 76 2.76 -12.12 1.47
CA GLN A 76 1.79 -11.07 1.76
C GLN A 76 2.03 -10.41 3.12
N ASP A 77 2.28 -11.21 4.17
CA ASP A 77 2.50 -10.70 5.52
C ASP A 77 3.80 -9.89 5.64
N GLU A 78 4.86 -10.32 4.95
CA GLU A 78 6.11 -9.57 4.88
C GLU A 78 5.94 -8.23 4.16
N LEU A 79 5.15 -8.19 3.07
CA LEU A 79 4.82 -6.97 2.36
C LEU A 79 3.99 -6.02 3.22
N LEU A 80 2.92 -6.52 3.85
CA LEU A 80 2.10 -5.73 4.78
C LEU A 80 2.93 -5.23 5.97
N GLY A 81 3.92 -6.00 6.39
CA GLY A 81 4.85 -5.64 7.46
C GLY A 81 5.71 -4.41 7.16
N LEU A 82 5.85 -3.99 5.91
CA LEU A 82 6.59 -2.79 5.50
C LEU A 82 5.82 -1.48 5.71
N PHE A 83 4.49 -1.54 5.83
CA PHE A 83 3.65 -0.35 5.97
C PHE A 83 3.49 0.05 7.45
N LYS A 84 3.36 1.36 7.71
CA LYS A 84 3.09 1.87 9.06
C LYS A 84 1.80 1.26 9.59
N GLY A 85 1.90 0.60 10.75
CA GLY A 85 0.84 -0.25 11.28
C GLY A 85 -0.52 0.42 11.44
N GLU A 86 -0.55 1.71 11.77
CA GLU A 86 -1.80 2.50 11.89
C GLU A 86 -2.60 2.57 10.58
N ALA A 87 -1.94 2.61 9.43
CA ALA A 87 -2.62 2.73 8.12
C ALA A 87 -3.24 1.40 7.64
N VAL A 88 -2.69 0.26 8.11
CA VAL A 88 -3.14 -1.09 7.72
C VAL A 88 -3.95 -1.78 8.82
N GLY A 89 -4.30 -1.07 9.90
CA GLY A 89 -5.05 -1.62 11.03
C GLY A 89 -4.25 -2.59 11.91
N ARG A 90 -2.90 -2.59 11.82
CA ARG A 90 -2.02 -3.38 12.69
C ARG A 90 -2.11 -2.82 14.10
N GLY A 91 -2.86 -3.51 14.96
CA GLY A 91 -3.19 -3.06 16.32
C GLY A 91 -4.69 -2.88 16.57
N VAL A 92 -5.53 -3.00 15.53
CA VAL A 92 -6.98 -3.08 15.71
C VAL A 92 -7.31 -4.44 16.32
N THR A 93 -7.74 -4.43 17.58
CA THR A 93 -8.31 -5.61 18.22
C THR A 93 -9.74 -5.74 17.76
N LEU A 94 -10.04 -6.77 16.97
CA LEU A 94 -11.41 -7.07 16.59
C LEU A 94 -12.18 -7.46 17.86
N VAL A 95 -13.12 -6.61 18.27
CA VAL A 95 -14.04 -6.93 19.35
C VAL A 95 -15.20 -7.72 18.73
N PRO A 96 -15.48 -8.94 19.20
CA PRO A 96 -16.64 -9.69 18.73
C PRO A 96 -17.92 -8.86 18.92
N ALA A 97 -18.76 -8.79 17.90
CA ALA A 97 -20.06 -8.14 18.01
C ALA A 97 -20.92 -8.85 19.07
N THR A 98 -21.58 -8.08 19.92
CA THR A 98 -22.55 -8.63 20.86
C THR A 98 -23.85 -8.99 20.14
N MET A 99 -24.72 -9.79 20.78
CA MET A 99 -26.05 -10.05 20.25
C MET A 99 -26.90 -8.78 20.12
N GLU A 100 -26.65 -7.77 20.94
CA GLU A 100 -27.31 -6.47 20.85
C GLU A 100 -26.83 -5.68 19.63
N ASP A 101 -25.54 -5.73 19.30
CA ASP A 101 -24.98 -5.10 18.10
C ASP A 101 -25.52 -5.74 16.81
N MET A 102 -25.75 -7.06 16.83
CA MET A 102 -26.26 -7.82 15.69
C MET A 102 -27.79 -7.74 15.54
N CYS A 103 -28.52 -7.50 16.62
CA CYS A 103 -29.98 -7.50 16.64
C CYS A 103 -30.51 -6.14 17.10
N ALA A 104 -30.95 -5.31 16.15
CA ALA A 104 -31.52 -3.97 16.39
C ALA A 104 -32.78 -3.97 17.30
N THR A 105 -33.38 -5.14 17.54
CA THR A 105 -34.49 -5.32 18.46
C THR A 105 -33.95 -6.14 19.60
N ALA A 106 -33.64 -5.48 20.72
CA ALA A 106 -33.37 -6.13 22.00
C ALA A 106 -34.31 -7.31 22.15
N VAL A 107 -33.77 -8.46 22.58
CA VAL A 107 -34.53 -9.68 22.89
C VAL A 107 -35.70 -9.27 23.77
N LEU A 108 -36.84 -8.98 23.16
CA LEU A 108 -38.10 -8.83 23.84
C LEU A 108 -38.30 -10.23 24.39
N ALA A 109 -38.01 -10.41 25.68
CA ALA A 109 -38.42 -11.57 26.43
C ALA A 109 -39.94 -11.60 26.37
N LYS A 110 -40.48 -12.05 25.24
CA LYS A 110 -41.90 -12.26 25.01
C LYS A 110 -42.21 -13.51 25.82
N PRO A 111 -42.92 -13.38 26.96
CA PRO A 111 -43.34 -14.56 27.68
C PRO A 111 -44.15 -15.42 26.72
N SER A 112 -43.75 -16.68 26.60
CA SER A 112 -44.52 -17.64 25.82
C SER A 112 -45.90 -17.79 26.46
N LEU A 113 -46.95 -17.77 25.64
CA LEU A 113 -48.32 -18.10 26.06
C LEU A 113 -48.63 -19.59 25.84
N GLU A 114 -47.60 -20.41 25.68
CA GLU A 114 -47.79 -21.85 25.49
C GLU A 114 -48.40 -22.48 26.74
N VAL A 115 -49.54 -23.14 26.56
CA VAL A 115 -50.18 -23.92 27.62
C VAL A 115 -49.58 -25.31 27.56
N VAL A 116 -48.71 -25.63 28.53
CA VAL A 116 -48.18 -26.98 28.72
C VAL A 116 -49.21 -27.78 29.50
N TYR A 117 -49.81 -28.78 28.88
CA TYR A 117 -50.64 -29.76 29.56
C TYR A 117 -49.74 -30.86 30.11
N GLU A 118 -49.65 -30.98 31.43
CA GLU A 118 -49.11 -32.18 32.07
C GLU A 118 -50.05 -33.35 31.74
N GLY A 119 -49.50 -34.38 31.10
CA GLY A 119 -50.24 -35.58 30.71
C GLY A 119 -50.72 -36.38 31.93
N SER A 120 -51.87 -37.04 31.74
CA SER A 120 -52.65 -37.86 32.68
C SER A 120 -51.89 -38.79 33.62
#